data_AF-A0A166LJC6-F1
#
_entry.id   AF-A0A166LJC6-F1
#
_cell.length_a   1.000
_cell.length_b   1.000
_cell.length_c   1.000
_cell.angle_alpha   90.00
_cell.angle_beta   90.00
_cell.angle_gamma   90.00
#
_symmetry.space_group_name_H-M   'P 1'
#
loop_
_entity.id
_entity.type
_entity.pdbx_description
1 polymer ?
#
loop_
_entity_poly.entity_id
_entity_poly.type
_entity_poly.pdbx_seq_one_letter_code
_entity_poly.pdbx_strand_id
1 'polypeptide(L)' 'PRPPNGFMIFRSNLCANGKSTERKHNVLSQEAGILWARLSEHEKAPFESAAQVVKERHAALYPKYQFKP' A
#
# COMPACT_ATOMS: atom_id res chain seq x y z
N PRO A 1 10.61 -4.14 -10.25
CA PRO A 1 9.24 -4.18 -9.67
C PRO A 1 8.88 -2.78 -9.19
N ARG A 2 7.59 -2.38 -9.12
CA ARG A 2 7.24 -1.05 -8.58
C ARG A 2 7.26 -1.09 -7.05
N PRO A 3 7.86 -0.11 -6.36
CA PRO A 3 7.70 0.00 -4.91
C PRO A 3 6.21 0.29 -4.58
N PRO A 4 5.63 -0.40 -3.58
CA PRO A 4 4.26 -0.15 -3.15
C PRO A 4 4.13 1.25 -2.52
N ASN A 5 3.04 1.95 -2.82
CA ASN A 5 2.66 3.19 -2.13
C ASN A 5 1.92 2.89 -0.81
N GLY A 6 1.58 3.92 -0.03
CA GLY A 6 0.92 3.77 1.27
C GLY A 6 -0.39 2.97 1.20
N PHE A 7 -1.20 3.20 0.17
CA PHE A 7 -2.43 2.44 -0.07
C PHE A 7 -2.15 0.95 -0.32
N MET A 8 -1.13 0.60 -1.11
CA MET A 8 -0.78 -0.79 -1.39
C MET A 8 -0.28 -1.53 -0.14
N ILE A 9 0.42 -0.82 0.76
CA ILE A 9 0.81 -1.35 2.07
C ILE A 9 -0.42 -1.56 2.95
N PHE A 10 -1.31 -0.57 3.02
CA PHE A 10 -2.57 -0.65 3.77
C PHE A 10 -3.45 -1.82 3.30
N ARG A 11 -3.63 -1.97 1.99
CA ARG A 11 -4.40 -3.08 1.40
C ARG A 11 -3.80 -4.44 1.76
N SER A 12 -2.47 -4.56 1.71
CA SER A 12 -1.77 -5.78 2.10
C SER A 12 -1.98 -6.08 3.59
N ASN A 13 -1.95 -5.05 4.44
CA ASN A 13 -2.24 -5.17 5.87
C ASN A 13 -3.71 -5.58 6.13
N LEU A 14 -4.68 -5.05 5.38
CA LEU A 14 -6.08 -5.49 5.47
C LEU A 14 -6.27 -6.96 5.10
N CYS A 15 -5.59 -7.41 4.03
CA CYS A 15 -5.60 -8.80 3.61
C CYS A 15 -4.95 -9.72 4.66
N ALA A 16 -3.83 -9.29 5.25
CA ALA A 16 -3.10 -10.07 6.25
C ALA A 16 -3.84 -10.16 7.60
N ASN A 17 -4.53 -9.08 8.01
CA ASN A 17 -5.28 -9.04 9.27
C ASN A 17 -6.62 -9.79 9.23
N GLY A 18 -6.95 -10.48 8.13
CA GLY A 18 -8.16 -11.31 8.02
C GLY A 18 -9.48 -10.53 8.11
N LYS A 19 -9.44 -9.19 8.09
CA LYS A 19 -10.64 -8.34 8.12
C LYS A 19 -11.49 -8.47 6.86
N SER A 20 -10.93 -9.04 5.80
CA SER A 20 -11.66 -9.41 4.59
C SER A 20 -11.51 -10.92 4.38
N THR A 21 -12.58 -11.67 4.61
CA THR A 21 -12.69 -13.10 4.27
C THR A 21 -12.90 -13.31 2.76
N GLU A 22 -12.97 -12.22 1.99
CA GLU A 22 -13.22 -12.27 0.56
C GLU A 22 -11.97 -12.60 -0.24
N ARG A 23 -12.00 -13.77 -0.89
CA ARG A 23 -10.96 -14.23 -1.82
C ARG A 23 -10.95 -13.44 -3.13
N LYS A 24 -12.00 -12.64 -3.39
CA LYS A 24 -12.10 -11.80 -4.59
C LYS A 24 -11.32 -10.50 -4.40
N HIS A 25 -10.12 -10.45 -5.00
CA HIS A 25 -9.25 -9.27 -4.99
C HIS A 25 -9.92 -7.96 -5.45
N ASN A 26 -10.97 -8.03 -6.29
CA ASN A 26 -11.73 -6.87 -6.73
C ASN A 26 -12.51 -6.21 -5.58
N VAL A 27 -13.19 -7.02 -4.76
CA VAL A 27 -13.99 -6.54 -3.61
C VAL A 27 -13.08 -5.97 -2.54
N LEU A 28 -11.98 -6.66 -2.24
CA LEU A 28 -10.94 -6.19 -1.29
C LEU A 28 -10.43 -4.79 -1.67
N SER A 29 -10.16 -4.56 -2.95
CA SER A 29 -9.59 -3.29 -3.40
C SER A 29 -10.62 -2.15 -3.34
N GLN A 30 -11.88 -2.45 -3.60
CA GLN A 30 -12.98 -1.49 -3.45
C GLN A 30 -13.21 -1.12 -1.97
N GLU A 31 -13.28 -2.11 -1.09
CA GLU A 31 -13.42 -1.91 0.36
C GLU A 31 -12.23 -1.13 0.92
N ALA A 32 -11.01 -1.54 0.58
CA ALA A 32 -9.79 -0.84 0.99
C ALA A 32 -9.80 0.62 0.51
N GLY A 33 -10.29 0.90 -0.71
CA GLY A 33 -10.42 2.26 -1.22
C GLY A 33 -11.37 3.12 -0.38
N ILE A 34 -12.53 2.57 0.00
CA ILE A 34 -13.50 3.24 0.86
C ILE A 34 -12.92 3.50 2.25
N LEU A 35 -12.30 2.49 2.86
CA LEU A 35 -11.67 2.62 4.18
C LEU A 35 -10.54 3.65 4.15
N TRP A 36 -9.64 3.56 3.16
CA TRP A 36 -8.54 4.50 3.00
C TRP A 36 -9.01 5.93 2.83
N ALA A 37 -10.09 6.17 2.07
CA ALA A 37 -10.67 7.50 1.94
C ALA A 37 -11.20 8.04 3.27
N ARG A 38 -11.70 7.16 4.16
CA ARG A 38 -12.22 7.51 5.49
C ARG A 38 -11.15 7.71 6.56
N LEU A 39 -9.96 7.14 6.38
CA LEU A 39 -8.87 7.31 7.34
C LEU A 39 -8.42 8.78 7.40
N SER A 40 -8.17 9.25 8.62
CA SER A 40 -7.52 10.53 8.87
C SER A 40 -6.05 10.52 8.43
N GLU A 41 -5.44 11.70 8.29
CA GLU A 41 -4.00 11.80 7.96
C GLU A 41 -3.13 11.10 9.01
N HIS A 42 -3.51 11.17 10.28
CA HIS A 42 -2.81 10.46 11.36
C HIS A 42 -2.84 8.94 11.22
N GLU A 43 -3.97 8.38 10.75
CA GLU A 43 -4.09 6.94 10.50
C GLU A 43 -3.38 6.52 9.20
N LYS A 44 -3.26 7.41 8.23
CA LYS A 44 -2.50 7.19 6.99
C LYS A 44 -1.00 7.31 7.19
N ALA A 45 -0.56 8.19 8.09
CA ALA A 45 0.84 8.48 8.40
C ALA A 45 1.73 7.23 8.57
N PRO A 46 1.37 6.19 9.34
CA PRO A 46 2.21 5.00 9.45
C PRO A 46 2.39 4.27 8.10
N PHE A 47 1.36 4.22 7.26
CA PHE A 47 1.42 3.56 5.95
C PHE A 47 2.21 4.39 4.93
N GLU A 48 2.07 5.72 4.96
CA GLU A 48 2.85 6.62 4.11
C GLU A 48 4.33 6.64 4.50
N SER A 49 4.63 6.66 5.80
CA SER A 49 5.99 6.53 6.32
C SER A 49 6.61 5.20 5.90
N ALA A 50 5.90 4.08 6.04
CA ALA A 50 6.36 2.78 5.56
C ALA A 50 6.60 2.78 4.05
N ALA A 51 5.72 3.41 3.26
CA ALA A 51 5.89 3.52 1.81
C ALA A 51 7.13 4.33 1.43
N GLN A 52 7.42 5.39 2.17
CA GLN A 52 8.63 6.19 1.98
C GLN A 52 9.90 5.36 2.25
N VAL A 53 9.94 4.62 3.35
CA VAL A 53 11.06 3.70 3.67
C VAL A 53 11.24 2.65 2.57
N VAL A 54 10.15 2.05 2.07
CA VAL A 54 10.22 1.07 1.00
C VAL A 54 10.69 1.70 -0.31
N LYS A 55 10.25 2.91 -0.63
CA LYS A 55 10.69 3.67 -1.80
C LYS A 55 12.18 3.97 -1.74
N GLU A 56 12.69 4.39 -0.59
CA GLU A 56 14.12 4.66 -0.36
C GLU A 56 14.95 3.39 -0.49
N ARG A 57 14.53 2.29 0.14
CA ARG A 57 15.16 0.98 -0.02
C ARG A 57 15.15 0.53 -1.48
N HIS A 58 14.05 0.73 -2.18
CA HIS A 58 13.95 0.39 -3.60
C HIS A 58 14.90 1.23 -4.46
N ALA A 59 15.05 2.53 -4.17
CA ALA A 59 15.99 3.39 -4.87
C ALA A 59 17.44 2.95 -4.63
N ALA A 60 17.78 2.56 -3.40
CA ALA A 60 19.11 2.04 -3.06
C ALA A 60 19.40 0.69 -3.74
N LEU A 61 18.41 -0.22 -3.79
CA LEU A 61 18.54 -1.54 -4.44
C LEU A 61 18.53 -1.45 -5.96
N TYR A 62 17.80 -0.49 -6.53
CA TYR A 62 17.66 -0.30 -7.96
C TYR A 62 17.96 1.14 -8.38
N PRO A 63 19.24 1.56 -8.34
CA PRO A 63 19.64 2.95 -8.62
C PRO A 63 19.37 3.38 -10.06
N LYS A 64 19.26 2.42 -11.00
CA LYS A 64 18.92 2.65 -12.42
C LYS A 64 17.43 2.43 -12.71
N TYR A 65 16.60 2.25 -11.69
CA TYR A 65 15.19 2.01 -11.89
C TYR A 65 14.47 3.26 -12.40
N GLN A 66 13.85 3.13 -13.57
CA GLN A 66 12.96 4.13 -14.14
C GLN A 66 11.65 3.44 -14.47
N PHE A 67 10.53 4.00 -13.98
CA PHE A 67 9.22 3.49 -14.33
C PHE A 67 8.95 3.77 -15.82
N LYS A 68 8.73 2.71 -16.59
CA LYS A 68 8.30 2.77 -17.99
C LYS A 68 6.91 2.13 -18.05
N PRO A 69 5.84 2.93 -18.23
CA PRO A 69 4.45 2.46 -18.22
C PRO A 69 4.13 1.54 -19.39
#